data_AF-A0A4Z1IWS1-F1
#
_entry.id   AF-A0A4Z1IWS1-F1
#
_cell.length_a   1.000
_cell.length_b   1.000
_cell.length_c   1.000
_cell.angle_alpha   90.00
_cell.angle_beta   90.00
_cell.angle_gamma   90.00
#
_symmetry.space_group_name_H-M   'P 1'
#
loop_
_entity.id
_entity.type
_entity.pdbx_description
1 polymer ?
#
loop_
_entity_poly.entity_id
_entity_poly.type
_entity_poly.pdbx_seq_one_letter_code
_entity_poly.pdbx_strand_id
1 'polypeptide(L)'
;MASTKDTTKWTAPVVRKQFLSFFEKNAHSVVPSSSVVPHNDPTLLFTNAGMNQFKPIFLGTVGKTDDMAQLKRAVYTQKVDNCVAAVIDLDDVGKDSYHHTFFEMLGNWSFGDYFKTDAIGMAWELLTKVYGLDPDRLYVTYFEGDSENNVPADTEAKNLWLKAGVKEDHILTVNMKDNFW
;
A
#
# COMPACT_ATOMS: atom_id res chain seq x y z
N MET A 1 -32.84 -7.04 -23.14
CA MET A 1 -31.55 -7.66 -23.48
C MET A 1 -30.49 -7.05 -22.57
N ALA A 2 -30.00 -7.79 -21.59
CA ALA A 2 -28.95 -7.31 -20.70
C ALA A 2 -27.64 -7.25 -21.49
N SER A 3 -27.11 -6.03 -21.68
CA SER A 3 -25.79 -5.80 -22.25
C SER A 3 -24.76 -6.58 -21.44
N THR A 4 -24.20 -7.63 -22.02
CA THR A 4 -23.00 -8.32 -21.52
C THR A 4 -21.85 -7.31 -21.52
N LYS A 5 -21.65 -6.62 -20.40
CA LYS A 5 -20.45 -5.81 -20.19
C LYS A 5 -19.26 -6.75 -20.31
N ASP A 6 -18.39 -6.47 -21.25
CA ASP A 6 -17.17 -7.21 -21.50
C ASP A 6 -16.28 -7.15 -20.24
N THR A 7 -16.34 -8.19 -19.41
CA THR A 7 -15.62 -8.29 -18.14
C THR A 7 -14.14 -8.62 -18.32
N THR A 8 -13.65 -8.72 -19.56
CA THR A 8 -12.28 -9.17 -19.87
C THR A 8 -11.20 -8.08 -19.75
N LYS A 9 -11.57 -6.80 -19.58
CA LYS A 9 -10.60 -5.68 -19.57
C LYS A 9 -9.56 -5.76 -18.44
N TRP A 10 -9.96 -6.19 -17.24
CA TRP A 10 -9.14 -6.14 -16.04
C TRP A 10 -8.86 -7.52 -15.46
N THR A 11 -7.97 -8.29 -16.12
CA THR A 11 -7.43 -9.53 -15.55
C THR A 11 -6.37 -9.21 -14.48
N ALA A 12 -6.13 -10.14 -13.54
CA ALA A 12 -5.11 -9.93 -12.50
C ALA A 12 -3.71 -9.59 -13.07
N PRO A 13 -3.22 -10.22 -14.15
CA PRO A 13 -1.97 -9.81 -14.80
C PRO A 13 -1.99 -8.39 -15.36
N VAL A 14 -3.13 -7.94 -15.90
CA VAL A 14 -3.27 -6.58 -16.43
C VAL A 14 -3.25 -5.56 -15.30
N VAL A 15 -3.98 -5.80 -14.22
CA VAL A 15 -3.98 -4.92 -13.03
C VAL A 15 -2.56 -4.79 -12.46
N ARG A 16 -1.86 -5.91 -12.26
CA ARG A 16 -0.47 -5.91 -11.77
C ARG A 16 0.46 -5.13 -12.69
N LYS A 17 0.41 -5.38 -14.00
CA LYS A 17 1.24 -4.67 -14.98
C LYS A 17 0.94 -3.18 -14.97
N GLN A 18 -0.34 -2.80 -14.91
CA GLN A 18 -0.75 -1.41 -14.91
C GLN A 18 -0.26 -0.66 -13.67
N PHE A 19 -0.32 -1.29 -12.48
CA PHE A 19 0.25 -0.74 -11.25
C PHE A 19 1.74 -0.44 -11.38
N LEU A 20 2.53 -1.44 -11.80
CA LEU A 20 3.98 -1.30 -11.96
C LEU A 20 4.32 -0.21 -12.98
N SER A 21 3.68 -0.24 -14.15
CA SER A 21 3.91 0.74 -15.22
C SER A 21 3.47 2.16 -14.84
N PHE A 22 2.45 2.33 -13.99
CA PHE A 22 2.04 3.65 -13.51
C PHE A 22 3.12 4.29 -12.64
N PHE A 23 3.64 3.56 -11.65
CA PHE A 23 4.67 4.10 -10.78
C PHE A 23 6.05 4.18 -11.46
N GLU A 24 6.37 3.29 -12.39
CA GLU A 24 7.59 3.42 -13.21
C GLU A 24 7.61 4.75 -13.99
N LYS A 25 6.46 5.17 -14.54
CA LYS A 25 6.31 6.50 -15.17
C LYS A 25 6.44 7.66 -14.18
N ASN A 26 6.18 7.42 -12.90
CA ASN A 26 6.36 8.36 -11.80
C ASN A 26 7.75 8.25 -11.14
N ALA A 27 8.74 7.72 -11.88
CA ALA A 27 10.13 7.59 -11.50
C ALA A 27 10.41 6.60 -10.34
N HIS A 28 9.53 5.62 -10.12
CA HIS A 28 9.81 4.51 -9.22
C HIS A 28 10.58 3.40 -9.94
N SER A 29 11.66 2.91 -9.33
CA SER A 29 12.34 1.72 -9.83
C SER A 29 11.51 0.48 -9.54
N VAL A 30 11.33 -0.39 -10.53
CA VAL A 30 10.66 -1.69 -10.32
C VAL A 30 11.61 -2.61 -9.55
N VAL A 31 11.21 -3.02 -8.35
CA VAL A 31 11.99 -3.91 -7.48
C VAL A 31 11.32 -5.29 -7.44
N PRO A 32 12.08 -6.39 -7.59
CA PRO A 32 11.51 -7.73 -7.47
C PRO A 32 11.00 -8.02 -6.05
N SER A 33 10.00 -8.90 -5.95
CA SER A 33 9.53 -9.42 -4.67
C SER A 33 10.65 -10.15 -3.94
N SER A 34 10.82 -9.87 -2.64
CA SER A 34 11.66 -10.67 -1.76
C SER A 34 11.04 -12.05 -1.51
N SER A 35 11.84 -12.97 -0.96
CA SER A 35 11.35 -14.29 -0.54
C SER A 35 10.19 -14.17 0.46
N VAL A 36 9.26 -15.12 0.41
CA VAL A 36 8.19 -15.29 1.42
C VAL A 36 8.80 -15.72 2.75
N VAL A 37 9.90 -16.48 2.72
CA VAL A 37 10.69 -16.80 3.91
C VAL A 37 11.81 -15.76 4.04
N PRO A 38 11.77 -14.86 5.02
CA PRO A 38 12.80 -13.83 5.19
C PRO A 38 14.12 -14.47 5.64
N HIS A 39 15.21 -14.13 4.97
CA HIS A 39 16.54 -14.67 5.31
C HIS A 39 17.29 -13.83 6.37
N ASN A 40 16.90 -12.56 6.53
CA ASN A 40 17.66 -11.57 7.30
C ASN A 40 16.91 -11.04 8.53
N ASP A 41 15.76 -11.62 8.88
CA ASP A 41 14.99 -11.24 10.06
C ASP A 41 14.48 -12.49 10.79
N PRO A 42 15.18 -12.95 11.85
CA PRO A 42 14.78 -14.15 12.60
C PRO A 42 13.51 -13.96 13.43
N THR A 43 12.99 -12.73 13.54
CA THR A 43 11.75 -12.44 14.28
C THR A 43 10.50 -12.59 13.41
N LEU A 44 10.68 -12.68 12.09
CA LEU A 44 9.60 -12.87 11.14
C LEU A 44 9.61 -14.30 10.61
N LEU A 45 8.50 -15.00 10.77
CA LEU A 45 8.33 -16.33 10.18
C LEU A 45 8.13 -16.25 8.67
N PHE A 46 7.36 -15.25 8.22
CA PHE A 46 7.10 -14.98 6.81
C PHE A 46 7.11 -13.48 6.53
N THR A 47 7.34 -13.11 5.27
CA THR A 47 7.17 -11.76 4.77
C THR A 47 5.67 -11.41 4.78
N ASN A 48 5.26 -10.57 5.73
CA ASN A 48 3.87 -10.14 5.92
C ASN A 48 3.53 -8.84 5.16
N ALA A 49 4.52 -8.12 4.65
CA ALA A 49 4.31 -6.90 3.86
C ALA A 49 5.40 -6.66 2.83
N GLY A 50 5.13 -5.75 1.89
CA GLY A 50 6.09 -5.26 0.91
C GLY A 50 7.28 -4.51 1.51
N MET A 51 7.07 -3.89 2.67
CA MET A 51 8.04 -3.06 3.37
C MET A 51 9.28 -3.82 3.88
N ASN A 52 9.15 -5.13 4.16
CA ASN A 52 10.11 -5.85 5.00
C ASN A 52 11.51 -5.85 4.39
N GLN A 53 11.61 -5.97 3.06
CA GLN A 53 12.89 -5.92 2.34
C GLN A 53 13.57 -4.55 2.39
N PHE A 54 12.82 -3.48 2.66
CA PHE A 54 13.31 -2.10 2.72
C PHE A 54 13.57 -1.60 4.15
N LYS A 55 13.34 -2.45 5.17
CA LYS A 55 13.61 -2.12 6.59
C LYS A 55 15.00 -1.50 6.82
N PRO A 56 16.10 -1.97 6.20
CA PRO A 56 17.40 -1.33 6.37
C PRO A 56 17.48 0.11 5.82
N ILE A 57 16.73 0.45 4.78
CA ILE A 57 16.68 1.82 4.23
C ILE A 57 15.98 2.74 5.24
N PHE A 58 14.82 2.32 5.75
CA PHE A 58 14.05 3.11 6.73
C PHE A 58 14.80 3.34 8.04
N LEU A 59 15.57 2.35 8.50
CA LEU A 59 16.38 2.45 9.71
C LEU A 59 17.75 3.12 9.47
N GLY A 60 18.10 3.45 8.23
CA GLY A 60 19.40 4.02 7.88
C GLY A 60 20.58 3.06 8.10
N THR A 61 20.33 1.75 8.15
CA THR A 61 21.34 0.69 8.37
C THR A 61 21.82 0.03 7.09
N VAL A 62 21.26 0.41 5.93
CA VAL A 62 21.70 -0.06 4.61
C VAL A 62 23.17 0.28 4.36
N GLY A 63 23.95 -0.68 3.86
CA GLY A 63 25.34 -0.46 3.52
C GLY A 63 25.46 0.51 2.35
N LYS A 64 26.40 1.45 2.40
CA LYS A 64 26.59 2.45 1.33
C LYS A 64 26.89 1.84 -0.04
N THR A 65 27.36 0.60 -0.06
CA THR A 65 27.70 -0.17 -1.26
C THR A 65 26.57 -1.07 -1.74
N ASP A 66 25.48 -1.21 -0.97
CA ASP A 66 24.34 -2.02 -1.36
C ASP A 66 23.57 -1.33 -2.49
N ASP A 67 23.07 -2.10 -3.45
CA ASP A 67 22.29 -1.58 -4.59
C ASP A 67 21.07 -0.75 -4.13
N MET A 68 20.51 -1.10 -2.97
CA MET A 68 19.37 -0.41 -2.35
C MET A 68 19.71 0.97 -1.80
N ALA A 69 20.98 1.30 -1.55
CA ALA A 69 21.38 2.55 -0.91
C ALA A 69 21.09 3.79 -1.76
N GLN A 70 20.97 3.64 -3.07
CA GLN A 70 20.67 4.73 -4.01
C GLN A 70 19.18 4.81 -4.37
N LEU A 71 18.36 3.93 -3.80
CA LEU A 71 16.94 3.84 -4.12
C LEU A 71 16.18 5.00 -3.47
N LYS A 72 15.62 5.89 -4.28
CA LYS A 72 14.77 6.99 -3.81
C LYS A 72 13.27 6.66 -3.87
N ARG A 73 12.89 5.87 -4.86
CA ARG A 73 11.51 5.47 -5.14
C ARG A 73 11.49 4.03 -5.63
N ALA A 74 10.54 3.24 -5.16
CA ALA A 74 10.42 1.83 -5.54
C ALA A 74 8.97 1.41 -5.77
N VAL A 75 8.73 0.53 -6.73
CA VAL A 75 7.43 -0.11 -6.95
C VAL A 75 7.61 -1.62 -7.11
N TYR A 76 6.69 -2.41 -6.56
CA TYR A 76 6.79 -3.86 -6.58
C TYR A 76 5.42 -4.54 -6.42
N THR A 77 5.42 -5.86 -6.61
CA THR A 77 4.35 -6.78 -6.21
C THR A 77 4.96 -7.80 -5.27
N GLN A 78 4.67 -7.73 -3.97
CA GLN A 78 5.26 -8.60 -2.96
C GLN A 78 4.37 -9.82 -2.72
N LYS A 79 4.98 -11.00 -2.74
CA LYS A 79 4.38 -12.23 -2.24
C LYS A 79 4.32 -12.17 -0.71
N VAL A 80 3.12 -12.16 -0.16
CA VAL A 80 2.86 -12.01 1.27
C VAL A 80 2.20 -13.28 1.81
N ASP A 81 2.59 -13.68 3.02
CA ASP A 81 1.97 -14.76 3.77
C ASP A 81 1.64 -14.32 5.21
N ASN A 82 0.35 -14.32 5.55
CA ASN A 82 -0.18 -13.94 6.85
C ASN A 82 -0.57 -15.15 7.74
N CYS A 83 -0.15 -16.38 7.40
CA CYS A 83 -0.51 -17.58 8.19
C CYS A 83 -0.06 -17.52 9.66
N VAL A 84 0.98 -16.72 9.98
CA VAL A 84 1.58 -16.69 11.33
C VAL A 84 2.04 -15.28 11.75
N ALA A 85 1.52 -14.23 11.09
CA ALA A 85 1.85 -12.85 11.44
C ALA A 85 1.02 -12.37 12.65
N ALA A 86 1.46 -11.29 13.31
CA ALA A 86 0.70 -10.64 14.40
C ALA A 86 -0.70 -10.17 13.98
N VAL A 87 -0.94 -10.06 12.67
CA VAL A 87 -2.23 -9.84 12.03
C VAL A 87 -2.70 -11.22 11.55
N ILE A 88 -3.42 -11.93 12.42
CA ILE A 88 -3.85 -13.32 12.15
C ILE A 88 -5.13 -13.26 11.33
N ASP A 89 -5.00 -13.43 10.02
CA ASP A 89 -6.17 -13.61 9.14
C ASP A 89 -6.60 -15.10 9.05
N LEU A 90 -5.77 -16.03 9.54
CA LEU A 90 -5.95 -17.47 9.34
C LEU A 90 -7.31 -18.00 9.82
N ASP A 91 -7.82 -17.46 10.93
CA ASP A 91 -9.11 -17.87 11.46
C ASP A 91 -10.27 -17.47 10.55
N ASP A 92 -10.13 -16.43 9.73
CA ASP A 92 -11.19 -15.91 8.86
C ASP A 92 -11.06 -16.38 7.40
N VAL A 93 -9.91 -16.97 7.04
CA VAL A 93 -9.69 -17.56 5.72
C VAL A 93 -10.72 -18.67 5.46
N GLY A 94 -11.49 -18.49 4.38
CA GLY A 94 -12.56 -19.41 3.98
C GLY A 94 -13.90 -19.18 4.69
N LYS A 95 -13.97 -18.27 5.67
CA LYS A 95 -15.23 -17.79 6.25
C LYS A 95 -15.82 -16.62 5.47
N ASP A 96 -14.96 -15.76 4.91
CA ASP A 96 -15.36 -14.68 4.01
C ASP A 96 -14.66 -14.77 2.64
N SER A 97 -14.90 -13.77 1.80
CA SER A 97 -14.45 -13.72 0.41
C SER A 97 -13.24 -12.82 0.17
N TYR A 98 -12.61 -12.28 1.21
CA TYR A 98 -11.58 -11.24 1.05
C TYR A 98 -10.33 -11.43 1.92
N HIS A 99 -10.35 -12.30 2.93
CA HIS A 99 -9.14 -12.73 3.63
C HIS A 99 -8.47 -13.92 2.94
N HIS A 100 -7.15 -13.82 2.78
CA HIS A 100 -6.32 -14.84 2.16
C HIS A 100 -5.08 -15.09 3.01
N THR A 101 -4.60 -16.33 3.05
CA THR A 101 -3.31 -16.64 3.65
C THR A 101 -2.15 -16.07 2.83
N PHE A 102 -2.15 -16.41 1.54
CA PHE A 102 -1.17 -15.94 0.57
C PHE A 102 -1.82 -14.98 -0.41
N PHE A 103 -1.23 -13.80 -0.57
CA PHE A 103 -1.70 -12.80 -1.53
C PHE A 103 -0.55 -11.95 -2.09
N GLU A 104 -0.86 -11.16 -3.11
CA GLU A 104 0.07 -10.19 -3.69
C GLU A 104 -0.23 -8.80 -3.18
N MET A 105 0.76 -8.18 -2.54
CA MET A 105 0.71 -6.79 -2.10
C MET A 105 1.39 -5.90 -3.14
N LEU A 106 0.59 -5.09 -3.84
CA LEU A 106 1.09 -4.05 -4.73
C LEU A 106 1.51 -2.83 -3.91
N GLY A 107 2.79 -2.47 -3.93
CA GLY A 107 3.33 -1.41 -3.09
C GLY A 107 4.19 -0.41 -3.86
N ASN A 108 4.19 0.84 -3.42
CA ASN A 108 5.09 1.90 -3.87
C ASN A 108 5.74 2.56 -2.65
N TRP A 109 7.02 2.89 -2.71
CA TRP A 109 7.75 3.57 -1.64
C TRP A 109 8.49 4.80 -2.11
N SER A 110 8.61 5.74 -1.18
CA SER A 110 9.49 6.90 -1.19
C SER A 110 10.49 6.78 -0.06
N PHE A 111 11.78 6.95 -0.35
CA PHE A 111 12.86 6.94 0.61
C PHE A 111 13.47 8.34 0.68
N GLY A 112 12.87 9.18 1.52
CA GLY A 112 13.33 10.57 1.71
C GLY A 112 13.16 11.47 0.48
N ASP A 113 12.20 11.17 -0.40
CA ASP A 113 11.97 11.90 -1.65
C ASP A 113 10.63 12.66 -1.65
N TYR A 114 9.51 11.96 -1.85
CA TYR A 114 8.16 12.52 -1.69
C TYR A 114 7.46 12.03 -0.40
N PHE A 115 6.35 12.68 -0.02
CA PHE A 115 5.57 12.31 1.15
C PHE A 115 4.05 12.34 0.85
N LYS A 116 3.21 12.78 1.80
CA LYS A 116 1.75 12.66 1.71
C LYS A 116 1.14 13.26 0.45
N THR A 117 1.55 14.46 0.04
CA THR A 117 0.97 15.17 -1.11
C THR A 117 1.02 14.32 -2.38
N ASP A 118 2.21 13.81 -2.74
CA ASP A 118 2.38 13.01 -3.94
C ASP A 118 1.84 11.59 -3.75
N ALA A 119 1.98 11.00 -2.56
CA ALA A 119 1.44 9.67 -2.27
C ALA A 119 -0.08 9.62 -2.46
N ILE A 120 -0.81 10.57 -1.86
CA ILE A 120 -2.26 10.70 -1.99
C ILE A 120 -2.66 11.02 -3.43
N GLY A 121 -1.95 11.95 -4.08
CA GLY A 121 -2.21 12.32 -5.47
C GLY A 121 -2.08 11.13 -6.43
N MET A 122 -0.98 10.39 -6.34
CA MET A 122 -0.73 9.21 -7.17
C MET A 122 -1.72 8.08 -6.89
N ALA A 123 -2.05 7.82 -5.62
CA ALA A 123 -3.04 6.80 -5.26
C ALA A 123 -4.42 7.14 -5.84
N TRP A 124 -4.85 8.40 -5.71
CA TRP A 124 -6.14 8.85 -6.24
C TRP A 124 -6.19 8.82 -7.76
N GLU A 125 -5.13 9.24 -8.45
CA GLU A 125 -5.03 9.18 -9.91
C GLU A 125 -5.07 7.73 -10.42
N LEU A 126 -4.31 6.83 -9.79
CA LEU A 126 -4.29 5.42 -10.14
C LEU A 126 -5.69 4.79 -10.02
N LEU A 127 -6.38 5.02 -8.91
CA LEU A 127 -7.71 4.43 -8.69
C LEU A 127 -8.78 5.03 -9.63
N THR A 128 -8.83 6.35 -9.77
CA THR A 128 -9.94 7.02 -10.45
C THR A 128 -9.70 7.25 -11.94
N LYS A 129 -8.45 7.46 -12.38
CA LYS A 129 -8.13 7.78 -13.78
C LYS A 129 -7.60 6.57 -14.54
N VAL A 130 -6.72 5.79 -13.91
CA VAL A 130 -6.11 4.62 -14.56
C VAL A 130 -7.04 3.41 -14.49
N TYR A 131 -7.51 3.04 -13.30
CA TYR A 131 -8.47 1.94 -13.15
C TYR A 131 -9.91 2.36 -13.47
N GLY A 132 -10.21 3.66 -13.42
CA GLY A 132 -11.53 4.18 -13.75
C GLY A 132 -12.58 3.83 -12.69
N LEU A 133 -12.17 3.65 -11.43
CA LEU A 133 -13.11 3.44 -10.34
C LEU A 133 -13.93 4.72 -10.13
N ASP A 134 -15.21 4.53 -9.86
CA ASP A 134 -16.13 5.62 -9.53
C ASP A 134 -15.71 6.26 -8.21
N PRO A 135 -15.31 7.55 -8.19
CA PRO A 135 -14.90 8.25 -6.98
C PRO A 135 -15.97 8.22 -5.87
N ASP A 136 -17.25 8.18 -6.25
CA ASP A 136 -18.39 8.15 -5.32
C ASP A 136 -18.52 6.81 -4.57
N ARG A 137 -17.68 5.82 -4.89
CA ARG A 137 -17.63 4.53 -4.19
C ARG A 137 -16.39 4.39 -3.31
N LEU A 138 -15.51 5.39 -3.30
CA LEU A 138 -14.27 5.37 -2.56
C LEU A 138 -14.44 6.12 -1.23
N TYR A 139 -13.95 5.51 -0.17
CA TYR A 139 -13.84 6.10 1.16
C TYR A 139 -12.37 6.10 1.55
N VAL A 140 -11.97 7.10 2.32
CA VAL A 140 -10.60 7.21 2.85
C VAL A 140 -10.67 7.46 4.34
N THR A 141 -9.65 7.02 5.06
CA THR A 141 -9.52 7.26 6.49
C THR A 141 -8.30 8.12 6.76
N TYR A 142 -8.31 8.87 7.87
CA TYR A 142 -7.13 9.54 8.39
C TYR A 142 -7.05 9.35 9.91
N PHE A 143 -5.82 9.41 10.43
CA PHE A 143 -5.56 9.16 11.84
C PHE A 143 -6.08 10.31 12.72
N GLU A 144 -6.90 9.96 13.72
CA GLU A 144 -7.55 10.92 14.61
C GLU A 144 -6.63 11.52 15.68
N GLY A 145 -5.42 10.98 15.81
CA GLY A 145 -4.50 11.32 16.89
C GLY A 145 -4.64 10.35 18.05
N ASP A 146 -3.68 10.42 18.95
CA ASP A 146 -3.68 9.71 20.22
C ASP A 146 -3.14 10.65 21.29
N SER A 147 -4.06 11.22 22.08
CA SER A 147 -3.71 12.12 23.17
C SER A 147 -2.93 11.43 24.29
N GLU A 148 -3.13 10.13 24.52
CA GLU A 148 -2.41 9.40 25.57
C GLU A 148 -0.92 9.30 25.26
N ASN A 149 -0.59 9.10 23.97
CA ASN A 149 0.79 9.02 23.48
C ASN A 149 1.34 10.33 22.90
N ASN A 150 0.63 11.46 23.09
CA ASN A 150 0.99 12.79 22.55
C ASN A 150 1.20 12.80 21.03
N VAL A 151 0.45 12.01 20.29
CA VAL A 151 0.49 11.99 18.82
C VAL A 151 -0.69 12.82 18.29
N PRO A 152 -0.46 13.92 17.55
CA PRO A 152 -1.55 14.74 17.04
C PRO A 152 -2.32 14.05 15.90
N ALA A 153 -3.55 14.50 15.67
CA ALA A 153 -4.37 14.11 14.53
C ALA A 153 -3.69 14.45 13.20
N ASP A 154 -3.77 13.55 12.20
CA ASP A 154 -3.24 13.78 10.86
C ASP A 154 -4.21 14.61 10.00
N THR A 155 -4.44 15.85 10.42
CA THR A 155 -5.28 16.81 9.69
C THR A 155 -4.67 17.21 8.34
N GLU A 156 -3.36 17.04 8.16
CA GLU A 156 -2.70 17.23 6.87
C GLU A 156 -3.22 16.23 5.83
N ALA A 157 -3.29 14.93 6.17
CA ALA A 157 -3.84 13.91 5.29
C ALA A 157 -5.31 14.17 4.95
N LYS A 158 -6.14 14.57 5.93
CA LYS A 158 -7.54 14.97 5.69
C LYS A 158 -7.64 16.06 4.62
N ASN A 159 -6.85 17.12 4.76
CA ASN A 159 -6.89 18.26 3.84
C ASN A 159 -6.38 17.89 2.44
N LEU A 160 -5.38 17.00 2.36
CA LEU A 160 -4.88 16.49 1.08
C LEU A 160 -5.93 15.63 0.36
N TRP A 161 -6.69 14.81 1.07
CA TRP A 161 -7.81 14.05 0.48
C TRP A 161 -8.93 14.94 -0.03
N LEU A 162 -9.32 15.97 0.73
CA LEU A 162 -10.27 16.99 0.27
C LEU A 162 -9.77 17.67 -1.02
N LYS A 163 -8.47 18.04 -1.05
CA LYS A 163 -7.84 18.65 -2.23
C LYS A 163 -7.79 17.71 -3.43
N ALA A 164 -7.64 16.40 -3.22
CA ALA A 164 -7.67 15.40 -4.28
C ALA A 164 -9.07 15.23 -4.90
N GLY A 165 -10.13 15.70 -4.21
CA GLY A 165 -11.51 15.67 -4.67
C GLY A 165 -12.36 14.58 -4.02
N VAL A 166 -11.93 14.02 -2.90
CA VAL A 166 -12.77 13.13 -2.07
C VAL A 166 -13.84 13.98 -1.37
N LYS A 167 -15.10 13.52 -1.38
CA LYS A 167 -16.19 14.20 -0.67
C LYS A 167 -15.96 14.15 0.84
N GLU A 168 -16.36 15.20 1.55
CA GLU A 168 -16.13 15.29 3.00
C GLU A 168 -16.81 14.17 3.79
N ASP A 169 -18.00 13.73 3.38
CA ASP A 169 -18.73 12.61 3.97
C ASP A 169 -18.13 11.23 3.64
N HIS A 170 -17.09 11.19 2.81
CA HIS A 170 -16.32 10.00 2.46
C HIS A 170 -14.93 9.96 3.12
N ILE A 171 -14.62 10.95 3.96
CA ILE A 171 -13.37 11.03 4.72
C ILE A 171 -13.67 10.73 6.18
N LEU A 172 -13.24 9.57 6.65
CA LEU A 172 -13.55 9.07 7.98
C LEU A 172 -12.36 9.28 8.93
N THR A 173 -12.67 9.72 10.14
CA THR A 173 -11.69 9.86 11.24
C THR A 173 -11.60 8.54 11.98
N VAL A 174 -10.39 8.01 12.17
CA VAL A 174 -10.20 6.65 12.72
C VAL A 174 -9.05 6.60 13.72
N ASN A 175 -9.20 5.73 14.72
CA ASN A 175 -8.30 5.54 15.87
C ASN A 175 -6.92 4.93 15.50
N MET A 176 -6.07 4.81 16.52
CA MET A 176 -4.70 4.28 16.39
C MET A 176 -4.64 2.82 15.93
N LYS A 177 -5.59 1.97 16.36
CA LYS A 177 -5.58 0.55 16.01
C LYS A 177 -5.66 0.32 14.50
N ASP A 178 -6.47 1.13 13.81
CA ASP A 178 -6.78 0.91 12.40
C ASP A 178 -6.01 1.86 11.45
N ASN A 179 -5.49 2.98 11.98
CA ASN A 179 -4.86 4.04 11.18
C ASN A 179 -3.43 4.42 11.63
N PHE A 180 -2.80 3.63 12.48
CA PHE A 180 -1.38 3.73 12.83
C PHE A 180 -0.69 2.36 12.59
N TRP A 181 0.15 2.29 11.56
CA TRP A 181 0.82 1.07 11.10
C TRP A 181 2.32 1.10 11.40
#